data_AF-A0A1G3RK46-F1
#
_entry.id   AF-A0A1G3RK46-F1
#
_cell.length_a   1.000
_cell.length_b   1.000
_cell.length_c   1.000
_cell.angle_alpha   90.00
_cell.angle_beta   90.00
_cell.angle_gamma   90.00
#
_symmetry.space_group_name_H-M   'P 1'
#
loop_
_entity.id
_entity.type
_entity.pdbx_description
1 polymer ?
#
loop_
_entity_poly.entity_id
_entity_poly.type
_entity_poly.pdbx_seq_one_letter_code
_entity_poly.pdbx_strand_id
1 'polypeptide(L)'
;MVERARRFVAAGNVSVSLGNTAEVLYIEVVITAGSEQAKACIQGDYTRLSLVEHNGSAIFILKPDEVDPQSTGNSPAVELSVKAIHEFAMQAPLQELRPILVAALMNTTLSREDLDNRYGLGVGRNLAQAMEQGFPPGGIAAMAVMETAAAVDARMAGCPLPAMTNSGSGNQGITATMPVVVMARELKSSEEQLARALTLSHLVSIHIRQHWDRLSAMCGTIAAGTGSACGMVYLLGGAYPELTSAIANMAGDLSGMVCDGAKPGCALKASSAVQSAFKAAMLAMGGIRTGGTEGIVDVNVEKIIDNLGRLSSEGMRQTDVMVLEMMIARQAAG
;
A
#
# COMPACT_ATOMS: atom_id res chain seq x y z
N MET A 1 -25.95 -1.22 10.85
CA MET A 1 -25.69 -2.06 9.66
C MET A 1 -24.68 -3.18 9.96
N VAL A 2 -23.49 -2.86 10.47
CA VAL A 2 -22.42 -3.83 10.81
C VAL A 2 -22.92 -4.99 11.69
N GLU A 3 -23.67 -4.70 12.77
CA GLU A 3 -24.17 -5.75 13.66
C GLU A 3 -25.20 -6.69 13.02
N ARG A 4 -25.92 -6.22 12.00
CA ARG A 4 -26.82 -7.08 11.21
C ARG A 4 -26.01 -7.98 10.28
N ALA A 5 -24.96 -7.45 9.64
CA ALA A 5 -24.07 -8.23 8.80
C ALA A 5 -23.34 -9.33 9.60
N ARG A 6 -22.83 -9.00 10.80
CA ARG A 6 -22.22 -10.00 11.70
C ARG A 6 -23.17 -11.13 12.06
N ARG A 7 -24.41 -10.81 12.44
CA ARG A 7 -25.44 -11.82 12.72
C ARG A 7 -25.78 -12.66 11.49
N PHE A 8 -25.81 -12.06 10.30
CA PHE A 8 -26.08 -12.78 9.06
C PHE A 8 -25.00 -13.81 8.74
N VAL A 9 -23.73 -13.44 8.90
CA VAL A 9 -22.57 -14.34 8.75
C VAL A 9 -22.58 -15.42 9.83
N ALA A 10 -22.77 -15.05 11.10
CA ALA A 10 -22.78 -15.99 12.23
C ALA A 10 -23.92 -17.02 12.17
N ALA A 11 -24.99 -16.72 11.44
CA ALA A 11 -26.09 -17.65 11.19
C ALA A 11 -25.78 -18.65 10.05
N GLY A 12 -24.57 -18.67 9.48
CA GLY A 12 -24.17 -19.60 8.43
C GLY A 12 -24.72 -19.26 7.05
N ASN A 13 -25.25 -18.05 6.83
CA ASN A 13 -25.85 -17.64 5.55
C ASN A 13 -24.81 -17.22 4.49
N VAL A 14 -23.51 -17.33 4.79
CA VAL A 14 -22.43 -16.91 3.89
C VAL A 14 -21.40 -18.04 3.80
N SER A 15 -21.12 -18.48 2.58
CA SER A 15 -20.05 -19.43 2.27
C SER A 15 -19.05 -18.78 1.31
N VAL A 16 -17.76 -19.05 1.50
CA VAL A 16 -16.68 -18.55 0.63
C VAL A 16 -15.86 -19.74 0.16
N SER A 17 -15.53 -19.76 -1.13
CA SER A 17 -14.69 -20.78 -1.76
C SER A 17 -13.75 -20.14 -2.78
N LEU A 18 -12.67 -20.85 -3.14
CA LEU A 18 -11.82 -20.43 -4.26
C LEU A 18 -12.61 -20.50 -5.56
N GLY A 19 -12.57 -19.41 -6.33
CA GLY A 19 -13.07 -19.40 -7.70
C GLY A 19 -12.18 -20.24 -8.60
N ASN A 20 -12.79 -21.06 -9.45
CA ASN A 20 -12.05 -21.79 -10.48
C ASN A 20 -11.90 -20.89 -11.72
N THR A 21 -10.83 -20.09 -11.76
CA THR A 21 -10.58 -19.11 -12.82
C THR A 21 -9.09 -18.97 -13.12
N ALA A 22 -8.75 -18.64 -14.36
CA ALA A 22 -7.39 -18.28 -14.75
C ALA A 22 -7.07 -16.79 -14.52
N GLU A 23 -8.08 -16.00 -14.13
CA GLU A 23 -7.96 -14.56 -13.92
C GLU A 23 -7.31 -14.24 -12.58
N VAL A 24 -6.39 -13.28 -12.58
CA VAL A 24 -5.71 -12.81 -11.36
C VAL A 24 -6.69 -12.13 -10.39
N LEU A 25 -7.74 -11.48 -10.91
CA LEU A 25 -8.79 -10.87 -10.12
C LEU A 25 -10.16 -11.33 -10.62
N TYR A 26 -10.82 -12.15 -9.81
CA TYR A 26 -12.18 -12.64 -10.03
C TYR A 26 -12.93 -12.69 -8.71
N ILE A 27 -14.14 -12.11 -8.68
CA ILE A 27 -15.05 -12.26 -7.55
C ILE A 27 -16.43 -12.56 -8.12
N GLU A 28 -17.02 -13.67 -7.66
CA GLU A 28 -18.39 -14.05 -7.93
C GLU A 28 -19.19 -14.01 -6.62
N VAL A 29 -20.35 -13.37 -6.67
CA VAL A 29 -21.29 -13.33 -5.56
C VAL A 29 -22.62 -13.90 -6.03
N VAL A 30 -23.08 -14.95 -5.35
CA VAL A 30 -24.41 -15.54 -5.53
C VAL A 30 -25.25 -15.25 -4.29
N ILE A 31 -26.41 -14.65 -4.48
CA ILE A 31 -27.39 -14.38 -3.42
C ILE A 31 -28.66 -15.15 -3.73
N THR A 32 -29.23 -15.81 -2.73
CA THR A 32 -30.48 -16.57 -2.84
C THR A 32 -31.54 -16.04 -1.87
N ALA A 33 -32.79 -16.02 -2.30
CA ALA A 33 -33.94 -15.62 -1.49
C ALA A 33 -35.17 -16.46 -1.88
N GLY A 34 -35.46 -17.51 -1.09
CA GLY A 34 -36.51 -18.46 -1.44
C GLY A 34 -36.16 -19.21 -2.73
N SER A 35 -36.99 -19.07 -3.76
CA SER A 35 -36.74 -19.63 -5.11
C SER A 35 -35.90 -18.73 -6.02
N GLU A 36 -35.66 -17.47 -5.61
CA GLU A 36 -34.94 -16.50 -6.44
C GLU A 36 -33.44 -16.60 -6.21
N GLN A 37 -32.67 -16.39 -7.27
CA GLN A 37 -31.21 -16.33 -7.25
C GLN A 37 -30.71 -15.17 -8.11
N ALA A 38 -29.76 -14.41 -7.58
CA ALA A 38 -29.00 -13.42 -8.33
C ALA A 38 -27.51 -13.75 -8.27
N LYS A 39 -26.81 -13.57 -9.40
CA LYS A 39 -25.35 -13.73 -9.50
C LYS A 39 -24.74 -12.46 -10.07
N ALA A 40 -23.62 -12.01 -9.51
CA ALA A 40 -22.82 -10.94 -10.08
C ALA A 40 -21.34 -11.32 -10.07
N CYS A 41 -20.63 -11.01 -11.16
CA CYS A 41 -19.19 -11.26 -11.27
C CYS A 41 -18.44 -9.98 -11.64
N ILE A 42 -17.28 -9.78 -11.02
CA ILE A 42 -16.27 -8.84 -11.50
C ILE A 42 -15.03 -9.60 -11.96
N GLN A 43 -14.35 -9.09 -12.99
CA GLN A 43 -13.19 -9.75 -13.60
C GLN A 43 -12.16 -8.74 -14.08
N GLY A 44 -10.89 -8.98 -13.78
CA GLY A 44 -9.73 -8.20 -14.24
C GLY A 44 -9.51 -6.86 -13.53
N ASP A 45 -10.56 -6.16 -13.11
CA ASP A 45 -10.48 -4.90 -12.34
C ASP A 45 -11.55 -4.87 -11.22
N TYR A 46 -11.27 -4.13 -10.15
CA TYR A 46 -12.13 -4.00 -8.96
C TYR A 46 -13.52 -3.43 -9.27
N THR A 47 -13.66 -2.70 -10.38
CA THR A 47 -14.93 -2.05 -10.78
C THR A 47 -15.52 -2.64 -12.05
N ARG A 48 -14.86 -3.63 -12.65
CA ARG A 48 -15.25 -4.22 -13.94
C ARG A 48 -16.27 -5.34 -13.73
N LEU A 49 -17.52 -4.94 -13.53
CA LEU A 49 -18.68 -5.82 -13.57
C LEU A 49 -18.72 -6.52 -14.94
N SER A 50 -18.58 -7.85 -14.95
CA SER A 50 -18.54 -8.65 -16.18
C SER A 50 -19.87 -9.35 -16.45
N LEU A 51 -20.63 -9.64 -15.40
CA LEU A 51 -21.86 -10.43 -15.48
C LEU A 51 -22.83 -10.07 -14.35
N VAL A 52 -24.12 -9.96 -14.69
CA VAL A 52 -25.24 -9.99 -13.74
C VAL A 52 -26.29 -10.96 -14.28
N GLU A 53 -26.70 -11.92 -13.47
CA GLU A 53 -27.75 -12.89 -13.78
C GLU A 53 -28.84 -12.89 -12.71
N HIS A 54 -30.07 -13.20 -13.15
CA HIS A 54 -31.21 -13.46 -12.29
C HIS A 54 -31.92 -14.73 -12.75
N ASN A 55 -32.07 -15.71 -11.85
CA ASN A 55 -32.65 -17.02 -12.14
C ASN A 55 -32.07 -17.69 -13.40
N GLY A 56 -30.75 -17.63 -13.56
CA GLY A 56 -30.02 -18.18 -14.70
C GLY A 56 -30.12 -17.38 -16.01
N SER A 57 -30.87 -16.27 -16.02
CA SER A 57 -30.98 -15.38 -17.17
C SER A 57 -30.03 -14.19 -16.99
N ALA A 58 -29.11 -14.00 -17.94
CA ALA A 58 -28.21 -12.86 -17.92
C ALA A 58 -28.97 -11.55 -18.16
N ILE A 59 -28.90 -10.65 -17.18
CA ILE A 59 -29.40 -9.27 -17.25
C ILE A 59 -28.33 -8.37 -17.88
N PHE A 60 -27.06 -8.63 -17.56
CA PHE A 60 -25.93 -7.87 -18.05
C PHE A 60 -24.76 -8.80 -18.35
N ILE A 61 -24.13 -8.60 -19.50
CA ILE A 61 -22.86 -9.23 -19.88
C ILE A 61 -22.00 -8.13 -20.47
N LEU A 62 -20.80 -7.94 -19.92
CA LEU A 62 -19.86 -6.99 -20.47
C LEU A 62 -19.43 -7.48 -21.85
N LYS A 63 -19.74 -6.69 -22.89
CA LYS A 63 -19.34 -7.04 -24.26
C LYS A 63 -17.84 -6.80 -24.46
N PRO A 64 -17.15 -7.65 -25.25
CA PRO A 64 -15.74 -7.45 -25.59
C PRO A 64 -15.44 -6.07 -26.19
N ASP A 65 -16.41 -5.48 -26.91
CA ASP A 65 -16.25 -4.20 -27.62
C ASP A 65 -16.63 -2.98 -26.78
N GLU A 66 -17.25 -3.17 -25.60
CA GLU A 66 -17.47 -2.12 -24.61
C GLU A 66 -16.26 -1.96 -23.67
N VAL A 67 -15.17 -2.66 -23.99
CA VAL A 67 -13.85 -2.39 -23.44
C VAL A 67 -13.39 -1.09 -24.06
N ASP A 68 -13.74 0.02 -23.42
CA ASP A 68 -13.05 1.27 -23.67
C ASP A 68 -11.55 1.02 -23.39
N PRO A 69 -10.67 1.13 -24.39
CA PRO A 69 -9.23 1.05 -24.18
C PRO A 69 -8.74 2.11 -23.18
N GLN A 70 -9.54 3.16 -22.93
CA GLN A 70 -9.28 4.20 -21.93
C GLN A 70 -9.82 3.87 -20.54
N SER A 71 -10.74 2.90 -20.38
CA SER A 71 -11.19 2.43 -19.05
C SER A 71 -10.13 1.60 -18.33
N THR A 72 -9.13 1.07 -19.06
CA THR A 72 -7.87 0.59 -18.50
C THR A 72 -6.87 1.73 -18.27
N GLY A 73 -7.29 2.90 -17.79
CA GLY A 73 -6.38 3.96 -17.35
C GLY A 73 -5.27 4.37 -18.33
N ASN A 74 -5.41 4.06 -19.62
CA ASN A 74 -4.43 4.38 -20.64
C ASN A 74 -4.72 5.80 -21.15
N SER A 75 -4.47 6.79 -20.27
CA SER A 75 -3.74 7.97 -20.75
C SER A 75 -2.47 7.46 -21.44
N PRO A 76 -1.95 8.11 -22.51
CA PRO A 76 -0.73 7.65 -23.19
C PRO A 76 0.28 7.29 -22.11
N ALA A 77 0.69 6.01 -22.06
CA ALA A 77 1.44 5.45 -20.94
C ALA A 77 2.60 6.39 -20.67
N VAL A 78 2.48 7.20 -19.62
CA VAL A 78 3.56 8.07 -19.20
C VAL A 78 4.60 7.09 -18.72
N GLU A 79 5.66 6.92 -19.50
CA GLU A 79 6.77 6.05 -19.14
C GLU A 79 7.46 6.71 -17.92
N LEU A 80 6.98 6.35 -16.74
CA LEU A 80 7.53 6.80 -15.49
C LEU A 80 8.91 6.18 -15.31
N SER A 81 9.82 6.97 -14.78
CA SER A 81 11.12 6.51 -14.29
C SER A 81 11.41 7.26 -12.99
N VAL A 82 12.24 6.69 -12.13
CA VAL A 82 12.70 7.33 -10.91
C VAL A 82 13.33 8.68 -11.22
N LYS A 83 14.05 8.78 -12.36
CA LYS A 83 14.65 10.03 -12.83
C LYS A 83 13.59 11.08 -13.19
N ALA A 84 12.61 10.72 -14.01
CA ALA A 84 11.54 11.64 -14.40
C ALA A 84 10.71 12.10 -13.20
N ILE A 85 10.44 11.19 -12.25
CA ILE A 85 9.74 11.51 -11.00
C ILE A 85 10.54 12.50 -10.16
N HIS A 86 11.84 12.27 -10.01
CA HIS A 86 12.72 13.19 -9.29
C HIS A 86 12.74 14.57 -9.94
N GLU A 87 12.94 14.63 -11.26
CA GLU A 87 12.94 15.89 -12.01
C GLU A 87 11.61 16.64 -11.87
N PHE A 88 10.47 15.95 -12.02
CA PHE A 88 9.15 16.53 -11.82
C PHE A 88 8.97 17.09 -10.42
N ALA A 89 9.30 16.32 -9.38
CA ALA A 89 9.12 16.77 -8.00
C ALA A 89 10.01 17.97 -7.64
N MET A 90 11.18 18.12 -8.28
CA MET A 90 12.09 19.25 -8.04
C MET A 90 11.74 20.50 -8.86
N GLN A 91 11.20 20.34 -10.06
CA GLN A 91 11.03 21.45 -11.02
C GLN A 91 9.59 21.93 -11.15
N ALA A 92 8.59 21.08 -10.86
CA ALA A 92 7.20 21.46 -10.98
C ALA A 92 6.88 22.68 -10.09
N PRO A 93 6.03 23.62 -10.56
CA PRO A 93 5.53 24.71 -9.75
C PRO A 93 4.86 24.20 -8.48
N LEU A 94 5.11 24.85 -7.35
CA LEU A 94 4.56 24.42 -6.07
C LEU A 94 3.03 24.29 -6.12
N GLN A 95 2.34 25.17 -6.85
CA GLN A 95 0.88 25.13 -6.99
C GLN A 95 0.37 23.79 -7.54
N GLU A 96 1.12 23.14 -8.42
CA GLU A 96 0.77 21.82 -8.98
C GLU A 96 1.02 20.69 -7.96
N LEU A 97 1.97 20.87 -7.04
CA LEU A 97 2.30 19.89 -6.02
C LEU A 97 1.43 20.03 -4.76
N ARG A 98 0.96 21.24 -4.42
CA ARG A 98 0.14 21.53 -3.23
C ARG A 98 -1.00 20.54 -2.95
N PRO A 99 -1.75 19.99 -3.95
CA PRO A 99 -2.80 19.01 -3.68
C PRO A 99 -2.33 17.80 -2.87
N ILE A 100 -1.05 17.40 -2.96
CA ILE A 100 -0.51 16.27 -2.19
C ILE A 100 -0.56 16.49 -0.67
N LEU A 101 -0.61 17.75 -0.22
CA LEU A 101 -0.68 18.10 1.22
C LEU A 101 -1.99 17.62 1.86
N VAL A 102 -3.03 17.36 1.08
CA VAL A 102 -4.27 16.73 1.58
C VAL A 102 -3.97 15.33 2.14
N ALA A 103 -3.01 14.60 1.56
CA ALA A 103 -2.57 13.30 2.08
C ALA A 103 -2.03 13.44 3.51
N ALA A 104 -1.18 14.46 3.74
CA ALA A 104 -0.62 14.75 5.06
C ALA A 104 -1.73 15.04 6.08
N LEU A 105 -2.68 15.90 5.72
CA LEU A 105 -3.81 16.23 6.60
C LEU A 105 -4.64 15.01 6.97
N MET A 106 -5.11 14.24 5.97
CA MET A 106 -5.98 13.08 6.17
C MET A 106 -5.30 12.02 7.04
N ASN A 107 -4.08 11.63 6.68
CA ASN A 107 -3.38 10.55 7.36
C ASN A 107 -2.90 10.97 8.77
N THR A 108 -2.53 12.24 8.97
CA THR A 108 -2.23 12.76 10.33
C THR A 108 -3.47 12.77 11.20
N THR A 109 -4.63 13.14 10.65
CA THR A 109 -5.90 13.13 11.37
C THR A 109 -6.25 11.71 11.81
N LEU A 110 -6.09 10.73 10.91
CA LEU A 110 -6.33 9.32 11.22
C LEU A 110 -5.35 8.76 12.26
N SER A 111 -4.08 9.18 12.21
CA SER A 111 -3.07 8.82 13.22
C SER A 111 -3.46 9.32 14.60
N ARG A 112 -3.83 10.60 14.71
CA ARG A 112 -4.29 11.22 15.97
C ARG A 112 -5.55 10.55 16.50
N GLU A 113 -6.51 10.27 15.61
CA GLU A 113 -7.74 9.57 15.97
C GLU A 113 -7.44 8.21 16.62
N ASP A 114 -6.45 7.44 16.13
CA ASP A 114 -6.05 6.23 16.84
C ASP A 114 -5.44 6.50 18.20
N LEU A 115 -4.51 7.46 18.30
CA LEU A 115 -3.83 7.77 19.56
C LEU A 115 -4.78 8.25 20.66
N ASP A 116 -5.80 9.01 20.29
CA ASP A 116 -6.81 9.55 21.21
C ASP A 116 -7.88 8.49 21.58
N ASN A 117 -8.06 7.46 20.75
CA ASN A 117 -9.11 6.46 20.92
C ASN A 117 -8.55 5.02 20.95
N ARG A 118 -9.44 4.02 20.89
CA ARG A 118 -9.07 2.59 20.96
C ARG A 118 -9.45 1.86 19.68
N TYR A 119 -8.49 1.67 18.78
CA TYR A 119 -8.66 0.87 17.56
C TYR A 119 -7.66 -0.29 17.44
N GLY A 120 -8.06 -1.25 16.61
CA GLY A 120 -7.18 -2.25 16.00
C GLY A 120 -6.46 -3.15 16.98
N LEU A 121 -5.22 -3.52 16.64
CA LEU A 121 -4.30 -4.20 17.55
C LEU A 121 -3.68 -3.21 18.55
N GLY A 122 -3.75 -1.91 18.25
CA GLY A 122 -3.18 -0.85 19.08
C GLY A 122 -1.65 -0.84 19.02
N VAL A 123 -1.04 -1.21 17.90
CA VAL A 123 0.40 -1.16 17.68
C VAL A 123 0.92 0.26 17.88
N GLY A 124 0.29 1.26 17.26
CA GLY A 124 0.69 2.67 17.39
C GLY A 124 0.71 3.13 18.84
N ARG A 125 -0.39 2.90 19.57
CA ARG A 125 -0.49 3.30 20.98
C ARG A 125 0.44 2.55 21.92
N ASN A 126 0.64 1.25 21.71
CA ASN A 126 1.61 0.50 22.51
C ASN A 126 3.04 1.02 22.26
N LEU A 127 3.38 1.41 21.02
CA LEU A 127 4.66 2.05 20.74
C LEU A 127 4.76 3.44 21.39
N ALA A 128 3.70 4.24 21.38
CA ALA A 128 3.67 5.53 22.08
C ALA A 128 3.90 5.37 23.59
N GLN A 129 3.19 4.41 24.22
CA GLN A 129 3.37 4.10 25.63
C GLN A 129 4.78 3.58 25.94
N ALA A 130 5.34 2.72 25.09
CA ALA A 130 6.69 2.21 25.26
C ALA A 130 7.73 3.35 25.16
N MET A 131 7.53 4.32 24.25
CA MET A 131 8.37 5.51 24.12
C MET A 131 8.31 6.41 25.36
N GLU A 132 7.13 6.60 25.97
CA GLU A 132 6.99 7.30 27.26
C GLU A 132 7.77 6.61 28.39
N GLN A 133 7.91 5.29 28.31
CA GLN A 133 8.72 4.47 29.22
C GLN A 133 10.21 4.42 28.84
N GLY A 134 10.61 5.06 27.73
CA GLY A 134 12.00 5.12 27.25
C GLY A 134 12.43 4.01 26.29
N PHE A 135 11.50 3.23 25.72
CA PHE A 135 11.81 2.07 24.87
C PHE A 135 11.11 2.08 23.50
N PRO A 136 11.86 2.22 22.38
CA PRO A 136 13.18 2.84 22.31
C PRO A 136 13.09 4.31 22.75
N PRO A 137 14.22 4.97 23.08
CA PRO A 137 14.21 6.41 23.31
C PRO A 137 13.61 7.12 22.09
N GLY A 138 12.84 8.18 22.35
CA GLY A 138 12.15 8.93 21.31
C GLY A 138 13.08 9.46 20.21
N GLY A 139 12.50 9.83 19.08
CA GLY A 139 13.23 10.33 17.91
C GLY A 139 12.42 10.19 16.64
N ILE A 140 12.90 10.80 15.54
CA ILE A 140 12.18 10.85 14.26
C ILE A 140 11.77 9.44 13.80
N ALA A 141 12.68 8.46 13.88
CA ALA A 141 12.41 7.08 13.49
C ALA A 141 11.28 6.45 14.32
N ALA A 142 11.35 6.55 15.65
CA ALA A 142 10.36 5.96 16.55
C ALA A 142 8.98 6.62 16.36
N MET A 143 8.94 7.95 16.24
CA MET A 143 7.70 8.70 15.97
C MET A 143 7.09 8.35 14.62
N ALA A 144 7.91 8.22 13.57
CA ALA A 144 7.44 7.86 12.23
C ALA A 144 6.76 6.48 12.22
N VAL A 145 7.35 5.50 12.90
CA VAL A 145 6.79 4.15 13.05
C VAL A 145 5.50 4.19 13.84
N MET A 146 5.52 4.84 15.01
CA MET A 146 4.38 4.97 15.90
C MET A 146 3.17 5.61 15.21
N GLU A 147 3.35 6.79 14.59
CA GLU A 147 2.25 7.53 13.95
C GLU A 147 1.72 6.82 12.70
N THR A 148 2.60 6.14 11.95
CA THR A 148 2.17 5.30 10.81
C THR A 148 1.32 4.13 11.29
N ALA A 149 1.79 3.43 12.32
CA ALA A 149 1.09 2.28 12.88
C ALA A 149 -0.29 2.66 13.42
N ALA A 150 -0.37 3.79 14.14
CA ALA A 150 -1.60 4.34 14.68
C ALA A 150 -2.65 4.59 13.57
N ALA A 151 -2.26 5.28 12.49
CA ALA A 151 -3.15 5.52 11.35
C ALA A 151 -3.63 4.22 10.68
N VAL A 152 -2.75 3.21 10.57
CA VAL A 152 -3.14 1.90 10.02
C VAL A 152 -4.06 1.13 10.97
N ASP A 153 -3.85 1.21 12.29
CA ASP A 153 -4.73 0.60 13.30
C ASP A 153 -6.15 1.18 13.21
N ALA A 154 -6.30 2.51 13.22
CA ALA A 154 -7.60 3.16 13.04
C ALA A 154 -8.27 2.72 11.73
N ARG A 155 -7.55 2.79 10.61
CA ARG A 155 -8.07 2.35 9.30
C ARG A 155 -8.57 0.91 9.36
N MET A 156 -7.72 0.00 9.83
CA MET A 156 -8.00 -1.43 9.74
C MET A 156 -9.04 -1.91 10.75
N ALA A 157 -9.31 -1.11 11.78
CA ALA A 157 -10.42 -1.32 12.70
C ALA A 157 -11.78 -0.80 12.18
N GLY A 158 -11.79 -0.14 11.01
CA GLY A 158 -13.00 0.43 10.43
C GLY A 158 -13.37 1.81 10.98
N CYS A 159 -12.37 2.61 11.39
CA CYS A 159 -12.58 4.03 11.68
C CYS A 159 -13.26 4.72 10.49
N PRO A 160 -14.29 5.57 10.71
CA PRO A 160 -15.03 6.20 9.62
C PRO A 160 -14.27 7.34 8.94
N LEU A 161 -13.13 7.78 9.50
CA LEU A 161 -12.31 8.82 8.89
C LEU A 161 -11.63 8.29 7.62
N PRO A 162 -11.50 9.12 6.57
CA PRO A 162 -10.91 8.69 5.31
C PRO A 162 -9.39 8.58 5.40
N ALA A 163 -8.82 7.63 4.67
CA ALA A 163 -7.38 7.51 4.47
C ALA A 163 -7.03 7.91 3.03
N MET A 164 -5.98 8.70 2.84
CA MET A 164 -5.48 8.94 1.49
C MET A 164 -4.87 7.64 0.95
N THR A 165 -5.25 7.25 -0.26
CA THR A 165 -4.76 6.02 -0.89
C THR A 165 -3.52 6.27 -1.74
N ASN A 166 -2.67 5.27 -1.84
CA ASN A 166 -1.68 5.15 -2.92
C ASN A 166 -1.92 3.80 -3.61
N SER A 167 -1.92 3.79 -4.94
CA SER A 167 -2.15 2.57 -5.74
C SER A 167 -3.37 1.75 -5.28
N GLY A 168 -4.48 2.43 -5.00
CA GLY A 168 -5.74 1.82 -4.54
C GLY A 168 -5.77 1.36 -3.06
N SER A 169 -4.70 1.56 -2.29
CA SER A 169 -4.62 1.11 -0.90
C SER A 169 -4.36 2.25 0.09
N GLY A 170 -5.22 2.37 1.10
CA GLY A 170 -5.05 3.33 2.19
C GLY A 170 -3.84 3.02 3.09
N ASN A 171 -3.51 1.74 3.32
CA ASN A 171 -2.30 1.40 4.10
C ASN A 171 -1.03 1.83 3.36
N GLN A 172 -1.01 1.70 2.04
CA GLN A 172 0.10 2.19 1.22
C GLN A 172 0.18 3.71 1.28
N GLY A 173 -0.95 4.41 1.13
CA GLY A 173 -0.97 5.87 1.21
C GLY A 173 -0.54 6.40 2.58
N ILE A 174 -0.97 5.78 3.68
CA ILE A 174 -0.50 6.10 5.03
C ILE A 174 1.01 5.87 5.15
N THR A 175 1.50 4.72 4.70
CA THR A 175 2.93 4.35 4.78
C THR A 175 3.82 5.25 3.92
N ALA A 176 3.32 5.75 2.78
CA ALA A 176 4.00 6.73 1.92
C ALA A 176 3.97 8.17 2.47
N THR A 177 3.07 8.45 3.42
CA THR A 177 2.82 9.82 3.91
C THR A 177 3.45 10.06 5.28
N MET A 178 3.08 9.23 6.26
CA MET A 178 3.34 9.54 7.67
C MET A 178 4.83 9.65 8.02
N PRO A 179 5.74 8.81 7.50
CA PRO A 179 7.18 8.97 7.77
C PRO A 179 7.73 10.31 7.28
N VAL A 180 7.28 10.76 6.10
CA VAL A 180 7.68 12.03 5.49
C VAL A 180 7.12 13.21 6.28
N VAL A 181 5.84 13.14 6.70
CA VAL A 181 5.21 14.17 7.53
C VAL A 181 5.93 14.33 8.87
N VAL A 182 6.20 13.21 9.55
CA VAL A 182 6.93 13.23 10.83
C VAL A 182 8.31 13.83 10.63
N MET A 183 9.09 13.37 9.65
CA MET A 183 10.43 13.91 9.40
C MET A 183 10.41 15.40 9.08
N ALA A 184 9.52 15.86 8.19
CA ALA A 184 9.40 17.27 7.83
C ALA A 184 9.04 18.14 9.05
N ARG A 185 8.15 17.65 9.92
CA ARG A 185 7.76 18.32 11.16
C ARG A 185 8.96 18.48 12.10
N GLU A 186 9.70 17.40 12.33
CA GLU A 186 10.85 17.40 13.25
C GLU A 186 12.04 18.22 12.71
N LEU A 187 12.24 18.22 11.39
CA LEU A 187 13.26 19.05 10.72
C LEU A 187 12.81 20.50 10.51
N LYS A 188 11.58 20.85 10.89
CA LYS A 188 10.96 22.18 10.67
C LYS A 188 11.03 22.63 9.20
N SER A 189 10.82 21.67 8.30
CA SER A 189 10.81 21.90 6.86
C SER A 189 9.67 22.82 6.44
N SER A 190 9.87 23.53 5.34
CA SER A 190 8.84 24.37 4.75
C SER A 190 7.71 23.53 4.13
N GLU A 191 6.57 24.17 3.89
CA GLU A 191 5.44 23.55 3.19
C GLU A 191 5.84 23.05 1.78
N GLU A 192 6.69 23.81 1.08
CA GLU A 192 7.22 23.41 -0.22
C GLU A 192 8.08 22.14 -0.12
N GLN A 193 8.98 22.08 0.86
CA GLN A 193 9.80 20.89 1.09
C GLN A 193 8.91 19.68 1.41
N LEU A 194 7.89 19.85 2.25
CA LEU A 194 6.93 18.77 2.54
C LEU A 194 6.17 18.33 1.28
N ALA A 195 5.68 19.27 0.46
CA ALA A 195 4.97 18.96 -0.77
C ALA A 195 5.86 18.16 -1.74
N ARG A 196 7.09 18.61 -1.99
CA ARG A 196 8.04 17.93 -2.87
C ARG A 196 8.43 16.54 -2.35
N ALA A 197 8.66 16.42 -1.04
CA ALA A 197 8.97 15.14 -0.39
C ALA A 197 7.82 14.12 -0.51
N LEU A 198 6.58 14.57 -0.31
CA LEU A 198 5.40 13.72 -0.46
C LEU A 198 5.16 13.35 -1.92
N THR A 199 5.36 14.28 -2.86
CA THR A 199 5.28 13.99 -4.30
C THR A 199 6.28 12.90 -4.69
N LEU A 200 7.54 13.03 -4.28
CA LEU A 200 8.56 12.00 -4.50
C LEU A 200 8.12 10.66 -3.91
N SER A 201 7.68 10.66 -2.65
CA SER A 201 7.28 9.45 -1.96
C SER A 201 6.14 8.73 -2.69
N HIS A 202 5.05 9.44 -2.97
CA HIS A 202 3.88 8.85 -3.60
C HIS A 202 4.14 8.39 -5.03
N LEU A 203 4.85 9.17 -5.84
CA LEU A 203 5.13 8.81 -7.24
C LEU A 203 6.12 7.66 -7.36
N VAL A 204 7.17 7.59 -6.52
CA VAL A 204 8.08 6.43 -6.50
C VAL A 204 7.32 5.18 -6.06
N SER A 205 6.43 5.28 -5.06
CA SER A 205 5.59 4.15 -4.67
C SER A 205 4.66 3.68 -5.79
N ILE A 206 4.04 4.62 -6.52
CA ILE A 206 3.20 4.30 -7.68
C ILE A 206 4.02 3.62 -8.77
N HIS A 207 5.19 4.17 -9.10
CA HIS A 207 6.09 3.61 -10.10
C HIS A 207 6.48 2.17 -9.78
N ILE A 208 6.96 1.91 -8.56
CA ILE A 208 7.28 0.54 -8.12
C ILE A 208 6.05 -0.37 -8.26
N ARG A 209 4.87 0.13 -7.90
CA ARG A 209 3.66 -0.68 -7.82
C ARG A 209 3.04 -0.95 -9.19
N GLN A 210 3.34 -0.17 -10.22
CA GLN A 210 2.93 -0.41 -11.61
C GLN A 210 3.58 -1.65 -12.22
N HIS A 211 4.74 -2.08 -11.70
CA HIS A 211 5.44 -3.28 -12.16
C HIS A 211 4.91 -4.57 -11.49
N TRP A 212 3.92 -4.47 -10.59
CA TRP A 212 3.33 -5.62 -9.90
C TRP A 212 1.92 -5.88 -10.42
N ASP A 213 1.51 -7.15 -10.43
CA ASP A 213 0.14 -7.54 -10.75
C ASP A 213 -0.86 -6.85 -9.80
N ARG A 214 -2.09 -6.62 -10.27
CA ARG A 214 -3.14 -5.93 -9.49
C ARG A 214 -3.37 -6.61 -8.14
N LEU A 215 -3.38 -7.94 -8.13
CA LEU A 215 -3.35 -8.76 -6.93
C LEU A 215 -1.96 -9.41 -6.82
N SER A 216 -1.37 -9.36 -5.63
CA SER A 216 -0.04 -9.90 -5.39
C SER A 216 0.11 -10.33 -3.93
N ALA A 217 0.81 -11.46 -3.74
CA ALA A 217 1.25 -11.93 -2.44
C ALA A 217 2.43 -11.13 -1.88
N MET A 218 2.97 -10.13 -2.59
CA MET A 218 3.94 -9.19 -2.06
C MET A 218 3.23 -7.98 -1.41
N CYS A 219 3.63 -7.61 -0.20
CA CYS A 219 2.98 -6.54 0.53
C CYS A 219 3.28 -5.16 -0.07
N GLY A 220 2.24 -4.42 -0.45
CA GLY A 220 2.38 -3.06 -1.00
C GLY A 220 3.01 -2.04 -0.07
N THR A 221 3.11 -2.31 1.24
CA THR A 221 3.85 -1.45 2.16
C THR A 221 5.34 -1.43 1.87
N ILE A 222 5.89 -2.42 1.14
CA ILE A 222 7.27 -2.37 0.63
C ILE A 222 7.43 -1.18 -0.32
N ALA A 223 6.61 -1.10 -1.37
CA ALA A 223 6.64 0.01 -2.33
C ALA A 223 6.38 1.38 -1.67
N ALA A 224 5.41 1.42 -0.74
CA ALA A 224 5.10 2.62 0.04
C ALA A 224 6.25 3.06 0.95
N GLY A 225 6.89 2.11 1.64
CA GLY A 225 8.07 2.35 2.47
C GLY A 225 9.25 2.84 1.64
N THR A 226 9.46 2.25 0.45
CA THR A 226 10.52 2.68 -0.47
C THR A 226 10.33 4.11 -0.95
N GLY A 227 9.11 4.49 -1.32
CA GLY A 227 8.77 5.88 -1.63
C GLY A 227 9.03 6.81 -0.44
N SER A 228 8.58 6.43 0.76
CA SER A 228 8.86 7.19 1.98
C SER A 228 10.35 7.39 2.23
N ALA A 229 11.19 6.38 1.94
CA ALA A 229 12.65 6.52 2.04
C ALA A 229 13.17 7.62 1.09
N CYS A 230 12.67 7.68 -0.14
CA CYS A 230 13.03 8.76 -1.09
C CYS A 230 12.60 10.14 -0.61
N GLY A 231 11.38 10.27 -0.06
CA GLY A 231 10.90 11.52 0.53
C GLY A 231 11.76 11.97 1.73
N MET A 232 12.16 11.01 2.59
CA MET A 232 13.06 11.26 3.71
C MET A 232 14.47 11.68 3.25
N VAL A 233 15.04 11.00 2.25
CA VAL A 233 16.34 11.37 1.65
C VAL A 233 16.32 12.82 1.16
N TYR A 234 15.25 13.23 0.46
CA TYR A 234 15.11 14.61 0.00
C TYR A 234 15.07 15.61 1.17
N LEU A 235 14.30 15.33 2.23
CA LEU A 235 14.22 16.20 3.41
C LEU A 235 15.56 16.32 4.15
N LEU A 236 16.44 15.32 4.03
CA LEU A 236 17.79 15.31 4.57
C LEU A 236 18.82 15.99 3.66
N GLY A 237 18.40 16.52 2.51
CA GLY A 237 19.26 17.20 1.53
C GLY A 237 19.95 16.28 0.53
N GLY A 238 19.53 15.01 0.43
CA GLY A 238 20.01 14.09 -0.58
C GLY A 238 19.47 14.39 -1.97
N ALA A 239 20.20 13.97 -3.00
CA ALA A 239 19.85 14.14 -4.40
C ALA A 239 19.54 12.79 -5.06
N TYR A 240 19.44 12.78 -6.40
CA TYR A 240 19.14 11.58 -7.17
C TYR A 240 20.01 10.35 -6.82
N PRO A 241 21.35 10.46 -6.64
CA PRO A 241 22.17 9.30 -6.25
C PRO A 241 21.76 8.67 -4.92
N GLU A 242 21.47 9.48 -3.90
CA GLU A 242 21.02 9.01 -2.59
C GLU A 242 19.61 8.40 -2.68
N LEU A 243 18.72 8.98 -3.50
CA LEU A 243 17.40 8.38 -3.77
C LEU A 243 17.53 6.97 -4.34
N THR A 244 18.36 6.79 -5.39
CA THR A 244 18.58 5.47 -5.99
C THR A 244 19.22 4.48 -5.03
N SER A 245 20.09 4.96 -4.13
CA SER A 245 20.72 4.15 -3.10
C SER A 245 19.70 3.71 -2.03
N ALA A 246 18.78 4.59 -1.63
CA ALA A 246 17.70 4.23 -0.71
C ALA A 246 16.75 3.18 -1.32
N ILE A 247 16.43 3.28 -2.62
CA ILE A 247 15.62 2.27 -3.33
C ILE A 247 16.34 0.91 -3.33
N ALA A 248 17.64 0.90 -3.67
CA ALA A 248 18.44 -0.32 -3.66
C ALA A 248 18.50 -0.95 -2.26
N ASN A 249 18.75 -0.14 -1.22
CA ASN A 249 18.79 -0.60 0.17
C ASN A 249 17.45 -1.18 0.62
N MET A 250 16.32 -0.57 0.23
CA MET A 250 14.98 -1.10 0.53
C MET A 250 14.73 -2.44 -0.17
N ALA A 251 15.15 -2.57 -1.43
CA ALA A 251 15.06 -3.82 -2.17
C ALA A 251 15.93 -4.92 -1.54
N GLY A 252 17.12 -4.59 -1.02
CA GLY A 252 17.95 -5.56 -0.31
C GLY A 252 17.42 -5.96 1.07
N ASP A 253 16.68 -5.08 1.75
CA ASP A 253 16.27 -5.27 3.15
C ASP A 253 14.90 -5.92 3.33
N LEU A 254 13.89 -5.47 2.58
CA LEU A 254 12.48 -5.75 2.90
C LEU A 254 11.77 -6.65 1.87
N SER A 255 12.45 -7.02 0.79
CA SER A 255 11.88 -7.84 -0.28
C SER A 255 11.47 -9.21 0.24
N GLY A 256 10.17 -9.50 0.19
CA GLY A 256 9.60 -10.78 0.66
C GLY A 256 8.55 -10.65 1.77
N MET A 257 8.21 -9.44 2.23
CA MET A 257 7.07 -9.27 3.11
C MET A 257 5.77 -9.72 2.40
N VAL A 258 5.14 -10.77 2.91
CA VAL A 258 3.95 -11.37 2.29
C VAL A 258 2.70 -10.52 2.53
N CYS A 259 1.79 -10.42 1.56
CA CYS A 259 0.45 -9.88 1.69
C CYS A 259 -0.56 -11.03 1.85
N ASP A 260 -1.31 -11.02 2.95
CA ASP A 260 -2.29 -12.05 3.31
C ASP A 260 -3.64 -11.41 3.68
N GLY A 261 -3.99 -10.36 2.93
CA GLY A 261 -5.25 -9.63 3.08
C GLY A 261 -5.21 -8.49 4.11
N ALA A 262 -6.11 -7.52 3.88
CA ALA A 262 -6.26 -6.34 4.73
C ALA A 262 -6.89 -6.73 6.07
N LYS A 263 -6.14 -6.54 7.16
CA LYS A 263 -6.57 -6.86 8.54
C LYS A 263 -5.81 -6.01 9.57
N PRO A 264 -6.18 -6.02 10.85
CA PRO A 264 -5.47 -5.27 11.89
C PRO A 264 -3.95 -5.50 11.92
N GLY A 265 -3.48 -6.71 11.59
CA GLY A 265 -2.05 -7.02 11.45
C GLY A 265 -1.27 -6.21 10.40
N CYS A 266 -1.94 -5.46 9.52
CA CYS A 266 -1.26 -4.54 8.60
C CYS A 266 -0.49 -3.42 9.34
N ALA A 267 -0.88 -3.06 10.56
CA ALA A 267 -0.16 -2.06 11.35
C ALA A 267 1.28 -2.51 11.65
N LEU A 268 1.50 -3.80 11.92
CA LEU A 268 2.83 -4.39 12.11
C LEU A 268 3.67 -4.30 10.83
N LYS A 269 3.07 -4.65 9.68
CA LYS A 269 3.75 -4.63 8.37
C LYS A 269 4.15 -3.22 7.95
N ALA A 270 3.26 -2.25 8.14
CA ALA A 270 3.56 -0.84 7.91
C ALA A 270 4.67 -0.36 8.85
N SER A 271 4.64 -0.74 10.12
CA SER A 271 5.69 -0.40 11.10
C SER A 271 7.07 -0.89 10.66
N SER A 272 7.18 -2.17 10.27
CA SER A 272 8.44 -2.73 9.77
C SER A 272 8.92 -2.04 8.49
N ALA A 273 8.00 -1.74 7.57
CA ALA A 273 8.34 -1.02 6.34
C ALA A 273 8.91 0.37 6.62
N VAL A 274 8.34 1.12 7.58
CA VAL A 274 8.83 2.44 7.97
C VAL A 274 10.19 2.36 8.67
N GLN A 275 10.42 1.37 9.52
CA GLN A 275 11.73 1.14 10.15
C GLN A 275 12.81 0.91 9.08
N SER A 276 12.54 0.04 8.12
CA SER A 276 13.42 -0.20 6.98
C SER A 276 13.62 1.05 6.12
N ALA A 277 12.56 1.81 5.86
CA ALA A 277 12.64 3.06 5.10
C ALA A 277 13.58 4.08 5.76
N PHE A 278 13.46 4.26 7.08
CA PHE A 278 14.35 5.16 7.82
C PHE A 278 15.80 4.67 7.75
N LYS A 279 16.03 3.37 7.98
CA LYS A 279 17.36 2.74 7.87
C LYS A 279 17.95 2.96 6.47
N ALA A 280 17.19 2.70 5.41
CA ALA A 280 17.63 2.86 4.03
C ALA A 280 17.97 4.31 3.68
N ALA A 281 17.19 5.28 4.16
CA ALA A 281 17.47 6.70 3.99
C ALA A 281 18.76 7.11 4.71
N MET A 282 18.96 6.70 5.97
CA MET A 282 20.19 6.99 6.72
C MET A 282 21.44 6.39 6.04
N LEU A 283 21.36 5.13 5.59
CA LEU A 283 22.45 4.47 4.87
C LEU A 283 22.77 5.20 3.57
N ALA A 284 21.75 5.57 2.78
CA ALA A 284 21.94 6.31 1.54
C ALA A 284 22.62 7.66 1.77
N MET A 285 22.20 8.42 2.80
CA MET A 285 22.85 9.68 3.17
C MET A 285 24.30 9.49 3.66
N GLY A 286 24.63 8.31 4.19
CA GLY A 286 26.00 7.91 4.53
C GLY A 286 26.81 7.37 3.35
N GLY A 287 26.29 7.43 2.12
CA GLY A 287 26.93 6.89 0.92
C GLY A 287 26.92 5.36 0.82
N ILE A 288 26.06 4.69 1.60
CA ILE A 288 25.94 3.23 1.62
C ILE A 288 24.80 2.78 0.70
N ARG A 289 25.13 1.83 -0.17
CA ARG A 289 24.21 1.17 -1.11
C ARG A 289 24.51 -0.32 -1.15
N THR A 290 23.48 -1.17 -1.14
CA THR A 290 23.60 -2.62 -1.42
C THR A 290 24.22 -2.88 -2.80
N GLY A 291 25.12 -3.88 -2.90
CA GLY A 291 25.89 -4.13 -4.12
C GLY A 291 25.02 -4.54 -5.30
N GLY A 292 25.30 -4.01 -6.49
CA GLY A 292 24.53 -4.29 -7.71
C GLY A 292 24.79 -5.67 -8.35
N THR A 293 25.57 -6.52 -7.68
CA THR A 293 25.83 -7.92 -8.07
C THR A 293 25.27 -8.92 -7.05
N GLU A 294 24.49 -8.43 -6.07
CA GLU A 294 24.01 -9.21 -4.93
C GLU A 294 22.49 -9.43 -5.06
N GLY A 295 22.09 -10.69 -5.27
CA GLY A 295 20.68 -11.09 -5.24
C GLY A 295 19.80 -10.38 -6.28
N ILE A 296 18.73 -9.75 -5.82
CA ILE A 296 17.73 -9.07 -6.67
C ILE A 296 18.06 -7.59 -6.94
N VAL A 297 19.14 -7.06 -6.35
CA VAL A 297 19.54 -5.66 -6.48
C VAL A 297 20.49 -5.48 -7.67
N ASP A 298 20.21 -4.47 -8.51
CA ASP A 298 21.01 -4.11 -9.68
C ASP A 298 21.64 -2.71 -9.51
N VAL A 299 22.62 -2.38 -10.34
CA VAL A 299 23.21 -1.03 -10.43
C VAL A 299 22.21 -0.02 -11.01
N ASN A 300 21.32 -0.46 -11.89
CA ASN A 300 20.25 0.35 -12.47
C ASN A 300 18.99 0.28 -11.58
N VAL A 301 18.50 1.43 -11.13
CA VAL A 301 17.31 1.54 -10.27
C VAL A 301 16.05 0.99 -10.95
N GLU A 302 15.89 1.19 -12.27
CA GLU A 302 14.72 0.67 -12.99
C GLU A 302 14.75 -0.85 -13.05
N LYS A 303 15.94 -1.45 -13.21
CA LYS A 303 16.09 -2.91 -13.15
C LYS A 303 15.81 -3.47 -11.76
N ILE A 304 16.13 -2.75 -10.68
CA ILE A 304 15.72 -3.14 -9.32
C ILE A 304 14.20 -3.21 -9.24
N ILE A 305 13.50 -2.21 -9.78
CA ILE A 305 12.04 -2.14 -9.79
C ILE A 305 11.44 -3.27 -10.63
N ASP A 306 11.99 -3.53 -11.82
CA ASP A 306 11.60 -4.65 -12.67
C ASP A 306 11.79 -6.01 -11.97
N ASN A 307 12.92 -6.21 -11.28
CA ASN A 307 13.20 -7.44 -10.54
C ASN A 307 12.17 -7.65 -9.42
N LEU A 308 11.80 -6.59 -8.69
CA LEU A 308 10.74 -6.66 -7.67
C LEU A 308 9.38 -6.98 -8.30
N GLY A 309 9.07 -6.37 -9.44
CA GLY A 309 7.86 -6.65 -10.21
C GLY A 309 7.76 -8.10 -10.64
N ARG A 310 8.81 -8.63 -11.26
CA ARG A 310 8.89 -10.04 -11.67
C ARG A 310 8.81 -10.99 -10.48
N LEU A 311 9.50 -10.70 -9.37
CA LEU A 311 9.39 -11.50 -8.16
C LEU A 311 7.95 -11.53 -7.63
N SER A 312 7.26 -10.39 -7.63
CA SER A 312 5.86 -10.27 -7.22
C SER A 312 4.90 -11.02 -8.15
N SER A 313 4.96 -10.76 -9.46
CA SER A 313 3.97 -11.23 -10.45
C SER A 313 4.21 -12.66 -10.94
N GLU A 314 5.48 -13.04 -11.09
CA GLU A 314 5.87 -14.38 -11.56
C GLU A 314 6.26 -15.26 -10.37
N GLY A 315 7.18 -14.79 -9.53
CA GLY A 315 7.79 -15.59 -8.48
C GLY A 315 6.85 -15.95 -7.33
N MET A 316 5.92 -15.07 -6.97
CA MET A 316 5.01 -15.26 -5.84
C MET A 316 3.60 -15.71 -6.24
N ARG A 317 3.38 -16.13 -7.49
CA ARG A 317 2.05 -16.57 -7.96
C ARG A 317 1.54 -17.78 -7.20
N GLN A 318 2.39 -18.79 -6.97
CA GLN A 318 2.00 -19.96 -6.16
C GLN A 318 1.82 -19.60 -4.67
N THR A 319 2.58 -18.62 -4.17
CA THR A 319 2.42 -18.10 -2.81
C THR A 319 1.03 -17.49 -2.63
N ASP A 320 0.52 -16.76 -3.62
CA ASP A 320 -0.82 -16.17 -3.58
C ASP A 320 -1.91 -17.25 -3.45
N VAL A 321 -1.86 -18.29 -4.28
CA VAL A 321 -2.77 -19.44 -4.20
C VAL A 321 -2.73 -20.09 -2.82
N MET A 322 -1.53 -20.37 -2.30
CA MET A 322 -1.35 -21.00 -0.99
C MET A 322 -1.89 -20.13 0.15
N VAL A 323 -1.69 -18.81 0.08
CA VAL A 323 -2.24 -17.87 1.06
C VAL A 323 -3.77 -17.88 1.04
N LEU A 324 -4.39 -17.88 -0.14
CA LEU A 324 -5.85 -17.95 -0.27
C LEU A 324 -6.41 -19.28 0.29
N GLU A 325 -5.74 -20.41 0.02
CA GLU A 325 -6.10 -21.71 0.60
C GLU A 325 -6.04 -21.68 2.13
N MET A 326 -4.97 -21.11 2.72
CA MET A 326 -4.85 -20.94 4.17
C MET A 326 -5.94 -20.03 4.75
N MET A 327 -6.33 -18.98 4.03
CA MET A 327 -7.39 -18.06 4.45
C MET A 327 -8.76 -18.74 4.48
N ILE A 328 -9.07 -19.56 3.47
CA ILE A 328 -10.36 -20.28 3.37
C ILE A 328 -10.43 -21.43 4.37
N ALA A 329 -9.35 -22.19 4.56
CA ALA A 329 -9.31 -23.30 5.52
C ALA A 329 -9.66 -22.85 6.95
N ARG A 330 -9.30 -21.62 7.35
CA ARG A 330 -9.64 -21.06 8.66
C ARG A 330 -11.13 -20.77 8.82
N GLN A 331 -11.83 -20.41 7.76
CA GLN A 331 -13.28 -20.16 7.82
C GLN A 331 -14.08 -21.44 7.99
N ALA A 332 -13.56 -22.60 7.56
CA ALA A 332 -14.19 -23.89 7.77
C ALA A 332 -14.02 -24.45 9.21
N ALA A 333 -13.11 -23.88 9.99
CA ALA A 333 -12.73 -24.37 11.33
C ALA A 333 -13.33 -23.56 12.50
N GLY A 334 -14.08 -22.49 12.22
CA GLY A 334 -14.74 -21.63 13.21
C GLY A 334 -16.24 -21.56 12.96
#